data_AF-Q1L0G1-F1
#
_entry.id   AF-Q1L0G1-F1
#
_cell.length_a   1.000
_cell.length_b   1.000
_cell.length_c   1.000
_cell.angle_alpha   90.00
_cell.angle_beta   90.00
_cell.angle_gamma   90.00
#
_symmetry.space_group_name_H-M   'P 1'
#
loop_
_entity.id
_entity.type
_entity.pdbx_description
1 polymer ?
#
loop_
_entity_poly.entity_id
_entity_poly.type
_entity_poly.pdbx_seq_one_letter_code
_entity_poly.pdbx_strand_id
1 'polypeptide(L)'
;VGIKLTSTTEFCVSCHSMQPVYQEYKQSVHFQNASGVRAECHDCHIPPDIPGMVKRKLEASNDLYQTFIAHSIDTPEKFEAKRAELAEREWARMKENNSATCRSCHNYDAMDHAKQNPEAARQMKIAAKENQSCIDCHKGIAHQLPDMSSGFRKQFDELRASASTHNDGDTLYSLDIKPIYAAKGDKEPAGSLLPASEVKV
;
A
#
# COMPACT_ATOMS: atom_id res chain seq x y z
N VAL A 1 10.14 28.11 13.87
CA VAL A 1 11.38 27.29 13.99
C VAL A 1 11.06 25.79 14.13
N GLY A 2 10.28 25.35 15.11
CA GLY A 2 9.99 23.91 15.33
C GLY A 2 9.31 23.19 14.16
N ILE A 3 8.33 23.82 13.49
CA ILE A 3 7.64 23.23 12.32
C ILE A 3 8.62 22.92 11.19
N LYS A 4 9.55 23.84 10.90
CA LYS A 4 10.56 23.66 9.85
C LYS A 4 11.52 22.52 10.17
N LEU A 5 12.04 22.48 11.41
CA LEU A 5 12.94 21.42 11.87
C LEU A 5 12.28 20.04 11.81
N THR A 6 11.05 19.93 12.32
CA THR A 6 10.27 18.68 12.31
C THR A 6 9.69 18.30 10.95
N SER A 7 10.14 18.97 9.88
CA SER A 7 9.78 18.63 8.51
C SER A 7 11.01 18.26 7.68
N THR A 8 12.23 18.36 8.22
CA THR A 8 13.42 18.00 7.44
C THR A 8 13.57 16.48 7.33
N THR A 9 14.20 16.03 6.25
CA THR A 9 14.51 14.62 6.05
C THR A 9 15.37 14.08 7.19
N GLU A 10 16.33 14.85 7.71
CA GLU A 10 17.17 14.45 8.85
C GLU A 10 16.35 14.17 10.11
N PHE A 11 15.31 14.97 10.37
CA PHE A 11 14.40 14.71 11.47
C PHE A 11 13.57 13.45 11.23
N CYS A 12 12.97 13.31 10.04
CA CYS A 12 12.16 12.13 9.69
C CYS A 12 12.94 10.82 9.84
N VAL A 13 14.21 10.80 9.43
CA VAL A 13 15.05 9.59 9.47
C VAL A 13 15.82 9.42 10.78
N SER A 14 15.60 10.31 11.77
CA SER A 14 16.25 10.20 13.08
C SER A 14 15.78 8.98 13.88
N CYS A 15 14.60 8.43 13.56
CA CYS A 15 14.12 7.17 14.09
C CYS A 15 14.70 5.98 13.32
N HIS A 16 15.13 4.94 14.03
CA HIS A 16 15.69 3.71 13.43
C HIS A 16 14.70 3.03 12.47
N SER A 17 13.40 3.06 12.78
CA SER A 17 12.33 2.49 11.96
C SER A 17 12.20 3.15 10.58
N MET A 18 12.72 4.38 10.41
CA MET A 18 12.69 5.11 9.15
C MET A 18 13.96 4.92 8.31
N GLN A 19 14.99 4.25 8.83
CA GLN A 19 16.22 4.01 8.07
C GLN A 19 16.01 3.11 6.83
N PRO A 20 15.22 2.02 6.88
CA PRO A 20 14.95 1.20 5.70
C PRO A 20 14.27 1.99 4.57
N VAL A 21 13.20 2.73 4.89
CA VAL A 21 12.48 3.55 3.89
C VAL A 21 13.35 4.68 3.33
N TYR A 22 14.31 5.19 4.10
CA TYR A 22 15.30 6.14 3.60
C TYR A 22 16.25 5.50 2.58
N GLN A 23 16.68 4.26 2.80
CA GLN A 23 17.48 3.54 1.79
C GLN A 23 16.71 3.31 0.50
N GLU A 24 15.42 2.98 0.60
CA GLU A 24 14.53 2.82 -0.57
C GLU A 24 14.36 4.16 -1.30
N TYR A 25 14.10 5.25 -0.58
CA TYR A 25 13.95 6.58 -1.16
C TYR A 25 15.19 7.03 -1.95
N LYS A 26 16.39 6.73 -1.44
CA LYS A 26 17.66 7.06 -2.14
C LYS A 26 17.81 6.38 -3.50
N GLN A 27 17.11 5.28 -3.74
CA GLN A 27 17.11 4.57 -5.02
C GLN A 27 16.06 5.12 -6.00
N SER A 28 15.21 6.05 -5.54
CA SER A 28 14.14 6.62 -6.35
C SER A 28 14.59 7.81 -7.21
N VAL A 29 13.84 8.06 -8.28
CA VAL A 29 14.00 9.24 -9.14
C VAL A 29 13.75 10.56 -8.39
N HIS A 30 13.06 10.52 -7.24
CA HIS A 30 12.82 11.70 -6.42
C HIS A 30 14.04 12.09 -5.55
N PHE A 31 14.99 11.18 -5.38
CA PHE A 31 16.27 11.46 -4.70
C PHE A 31 17.37 11.86 -5.69
N GLN A 32 17.45 11.18 -6.83
CA GLN A 32 18.46 11.42 -7.86
C GLN A 32 17.85 11.31 -9.26
N ASN A 33 17.96 12.39 -10.04
CA ASN A 33 17.46 12.47 -11.42
C ASN A 33 18.31 13.42 -12.26
N ALA A 34 18.06 13.42 -13.57
CA ALA A 34 18.80 14.25 -14.54
C ALA A 34 18.60 15.77 -14.36
N SER A 35 17.49 16.19 -13.74
CA SER A 35 17.17 17.61 -13.54
C SER A 35 17.88 18.21 -12.32
N GLY A 36 18.46 17.39 -11.44
CA GLY A 36 19.13 17.83 -10.21
C GLY A 36 18.18 18.33 -9.11
N VAL A 37 16.86 18.18 -9.29
CA VAL A 37 15.84 18.56 -8.29
C VAL A 37 15.64 17.40 -7.34
N ARG A 38 15.64 17.65 -6.03
CA ARG A 38 15.37 16.63 -5.01
C ARG A 38 14.10 16.99 -4.26
N ALA A 39 13.19 16.03 -4.17
CA ALA A 39 12.01 16.14 -3.31
C ALA A 39 12.34 15.51 -1.96
N GLU A 40 12.21 16.25 -0.87
CA GLU A 40 12.48 15.78 0.50
C GLU A 40 11.27 15.04 1.08
N CYS A 41 11.42 14.41 2.25
CA CYS A 41 10.32 13.63 2.87
C CYS A 41 9.02 14.45 3.02
N HIS A 42 9.14 15.72 3.41
CA HIS A 42 7.98 16.59 3.60
C HIS A 42 7.27 16.95 2.31
N ASP A 43 7.97 17.02 1.17
CA ASP A 43 7.39 17.41 -0.11
C ASP A 43 6.32 16.42 -0.57
N CYS A 44 6.42 15.16 -0.12
CA CYS A 44 5.45 14.12 -0.39
C CYS A 44 4.48 13.86 0.78
N HIS A 45 4.99 13.84 2.03
CA HIS A 45 4.21 13.38 3.20
C HIS A 45 3.50 14.49 3.98
N ILE A 46 3.84 15.77 3.76
CA ILE A 46 3.23 16.90 4.46
C ILE A 46 2.54 17.81 3.44
N PRO A 47 1.21 17.98 3.52
CA PRO A 47 0.50 18.91 2.64
C PRO A 47 1.08 20.32 2.71
N PRO A 48 1.18 21.05 1.59
CA PRO A 48 1.76 22.38 1.56
C PRO A 48 0.84 23.46 2.15
N ASP A 49 -0.47 23.18 2.25
CA ASP A 49 -1.42 24.09 2.87
C ASP A 49 -1.35 24.04 4.40
N ILE A 50 -1.57 25.18 5.06
CA ILE A 50 -1.44 25.28 6.52
C ILE A 50 -2.39 24.31 7.25
N PRO A 51 -3.70 24.21 6.90
CA PRO A 51 -4.60 23.28 7.56
C PRO A 51 -4.15 21.82 7.43
N GLY A 52 -3.80 21.36 6.23
CA GLY A 52 -3.33 20.01 5.95
C GLY A 52 -2.00 19.69 6.63
N MET A 53 -1.06 20.63 6.63
CA MET A 53 0.20 20.51 7.37
C MET A 53 -0.05 20.32 8.87
N VAL A 54 -0.92 21.14 9.47
CA VAL A 54 -1.26 21.05 10.91
C VAL A 54 -1.94 19.72 11.22
N LYS A 55 -2.94 19.31 10.42
CA LYS A 55 -3.60 18.00 10.54
C LYS A 55 -2.57 16.87 10.52
N ARG A 56 -1.66 16.86 9.53
CA ARG A 56 -0.64 15.83 9.39
C ARG A 56 0.32 15.78 10.59
N LYS A 57 0.73 16.94 11.11
CA LYS A 57 1.61 17.01 12.27
C LYS A 57 0.93 16.54 13.56
N LEU A 58 -0.38 16.76 13.70
CA LEU A 58 -1.15 16.18 14.81
C LEU A 58 -1.26 14.66 14.67
N GLU A 59 -1.57 14.14 13.47
CA GLU A 59 -1.59 12.69 13.20
C GLU A 59 -0.23 12.02 13.44
N ALA A 60 0.87 12.72 13.14
CA ALA A 60 2.23 12.24 13.38
C ALA A 60 2.55 11.99 14.87
N SER A 61 1.76 12.56 15.80
CA SER A 61 1.92 12.25 17.22
C SER A 61 1.65 10.77 17.53
N ASN A 62 0.79 10.10 16.74
CA ASN A 62 0.60 8.66 16.84
C ASN A 62 1.88 7.90 16.47
N ASP A 63 2.67 8.38 15.50
CA ASP A 63 3.94 7.73 15.12
C ASP A 63 4.93 7.74 16.31
N LEU A 64 4.92 8.80 17.14
CA LEU A 64 5.68 8.86 18.39
C LEU A 64 5.17 7.84 19.41
N TYR A 65 3.85 7.74 19.62
CA TYR A 65 3.27 6.72 20.51
C TYR A 65 3.63 5.30 20.06
N GLN A 66 3.51 5.02 18.76
CA GLN A 66 3.83 3.70 18.20
C GLN A 66 5.32 3.34 18.33
N THR A 67 6.19 4.34 18.31
CA THR A 67 7.64 4.16 18.43
C THR A 67 8.10 4.04 19.89
N PHE A 68 7.61 4.89 20.79
CA PHE A 68 8.12 4.99 22.16
C PHE A 68 7.32 4.18 23.19
N ILE A 69 6.05 3.88 22.92
CA ILE A 69 5.15 3.21 23.86
C ILE A 69 4.75 1.84 23.36
N ALA A 70 4.21 1.75 22.14
CA ALA A 70 3.68 0.49 21.61
C ALA A 70 4.75 -0.41 20.98
N HIS A 71 5.93 0.14 20.66
CA HIS A 71 7.03 -0.58 20.05
C HIS A 71 6.62 -1.40 18.80
N SER A 72 5.83 -0.76 17.94
CA SER A 72 5.01 -1.45 16.93
C SER A 72 5.75 -1.77 15.63
N ILE A 73 6.86 -1.08 15.33
CA ILE A 73 7.65 -1.21 14.09
C ILE A 73 9.17 -1.14 14.35
N ASP A 74 9.57 -1.59 15.54
CA ASP A 74 10.89 -1.30 16.09
C ASP A 74 12.00 -2.23 15.57
N THR A 75 11.61 -3.26 14.84
CA THR A 75 12.52 -4.16 14.15
C THR A 75 12.11 -4.23 12.68
N PRO A 76 13.04 -4.54 11.76
CA PRO A 76 12.73 -4.73 10.35
C PRO A 76 11.58 -5.72 10.11
N GLU A 77 11.50 -6.79 10.89
CA GLU A 77 10.46 -7.82 10.78
C GLU A 77 9.09 -7.27 11.18
N LYS A 78 9.01 -6.47 12.25
CA LYS A 78 7.78 -5.80 12.67
C LYS A 78 7.32 -4.75 11.65
N PHE A 79 8.27 -3.99 11.10
CA PHE A 79 7.98 -3.03 10.03
C PHE A 79 7.43 -3.75 8.80
N GLU A 80 8.08 -4.82 8.36
CA GLU A 80 7.67 -5.57 7.17
C GLU A 80 6.29 -6.22 7.38
N ALA A 81 6.02 -6.78 8.56
CA ALA A 81 4.71 -7.34 8.91
C ALA A 81 3.57 -6.31 8.84
N LYS A 82 3.88 -5.01 9.01
CA LYS A 82 2.93 -3.90 8.91
C LYS A 82 3.04 -3.09 7.61
N ARG A 83 3.96 -3.43 6.69
CA ARG A 83 4.27 -2.59 5.52
C ARG A 83 3.02 -2.33 4.67
N ALA A 84 2.22 -3.36 4.42
CA ALA A 84 0.97 -3.24 3.64
C ALA A 84 -0.03 -2.29 4.33
N GLU A 85 -0.29 -2.48 5.62
CA GLU A 85 -1.18 -1.61 6.42
C GLU A 85 -0.71 -0.15 6.39
N LEU A 86 0.59 0.08 6.63
CA LEU A 86 1.17 1.42 6.63
C LEU A 86 1.07 2.06 5.25
N ALA A 87 1.39 1.33 4.18
CA ALA A 87 1.31 1.84 2.82
C ALA A 87 -0.13 2.20 2.44
N GLU A 88 -1.10 1.34 2.76
CA GLU A 88 -2.53 1.60 2.51
C GLU A 88 -3.01 2.85 3.24
N ARG A 89 -2.59 3.04 4.50
CA ARG A 89 -2.90 4.25 5.28
C ARG A 89 -2.34 5.51 4.61
N GLU A 90 -1.08 5.47 4.19
CA GLU A 90 -0.44 6.61 3.51
C GLU A 90 -1.11 6.92 2.16
N TRP A 91 -1.44 5.88 1.38
CA TRP A 91 -2.14 6.04 0.10
C TRP A 91 -3.56 6.57 0.27
N ALA A 92 -4.30 6.09 1.27
CA ALA A 92 -5.63 6.59 1.59
C ALA A 92 -5.58 8.09 1.91
N ARG A 93 -4.60 8.52 2.73
CA ARG A 93 -4.43 9.95 3.05
C ARG A 93 -4.05 10.78 1.82
N MET A 94 -3.09 10.31 1.00
CA MET A 94 -2.72 10.98 -0.25
C MET A 94 -3.91 11.04 -1.22
N LYS A 95 -4.81 10.06 -1.20
CA LYS A 95 -6.02 10.08 -2.01
C LYS A 95 -7.07 11.05 -1.47
N GLU A 96 -7.25 11.10 -0.15
CA GLU A 96 -8.22 11.99 0.52
C GLU A 96 -7.99 13.46 0.16
N ASN A 97 -6.72 13.89 0.04
CA ASN A 97 -6.37 15.25 -0.38
C ASN A 97 -6.06 15.38 -1.89
N ASN A 98 -6.53 14.43 -2.70
CA ASN A 98 -6.34 14.40 -4.16
C ASN A 98 -4.87 14.54 -4.59
N SER A 99 -3.94 13.90 -3.87
CA SER A 99 -2.50 13.93 -4.14
C SER A 99 -1.94 15.36 -4.22
N ALA A 100 -2.41 16.26 -3.34
CA ALA A 100 -2.03 17.67 -3.35
C ALA A 100 -0.50 17.90 -3.35
N THR A 101 0.24 17.07 -2.62
CA THR A 101 1.70 17.09 -2.58
C THR A 101 2.34 16.64 -3.89
N CYS A 102 1.78 15.65 -4.58
CA CYS A 102 2.25 15.27 -5.91
C CYS A 102 2.01 16.40 -6.91
N ARG A 103 0.83 17.03 -6.86
CA ARG A 103 0.39 18.07 -7.81
C ARG A 103 1.11 19.40 -7.66
N SER A 104 1.74 19.66 -6.51
CA SER A 104 2.57 20.86 -6.33
C SER A 104 3.76 20.89 -7.29
N CYS A 105 4.23 19.72 -7.73
CA CYS A 105 5.29 19.55 -8.73
C CYS A 105 4.78 18.93 -10.05
N HIS A 106 3.80 18.03 -9.99
CA HIS A 106 3.25 17.27 -11.12
C HIS A 106 1.81 17.70 -11.43
N ASN A 107 1.66 18.93 -11.92
CA ASN A 107 0.36 19.43 -12.36
C ASN A 107 0.02 18.88 -13.76
N TYR A 108 -1.17 18.29 -13.92
CA TYR A 108 -1.67 17.81 -15.22
C TYR A 108 -1.57 18.85 -16.33
N ASP A 109 -1.90 20.12 -16.04
CA ASP A 109 -1.89 21.19 -17.06
C ASP A 109 -0.48 21.58 -17.50
N ALA A 110 0.53 21.30 -16.66
CA ALA A 110 1.94 21.57 -16.93
C ALA A 110 2.66 20.37 -17.57
N MET A 111 2.01 19.21 -17.70
CA MET A 111 2.61 18.03 -18.30
C MET A 111 2.62 18.13 -19.83
N ASP A 112 3.80 18.02 -20.42
CA ASP A 112 3.95 17.87 -21.87
C ASP A 112 3.66 16.42 -22.29
N HIS A 113 2.39 16.12 -22.57
CA HIS A 113 1.95 14.79 -23.01
C HIS A 113 2.56 14.35 -24.34
N ALA A 114 3.09 15.27 -25.16
CA ALA A 114 3.73 14.91 -26.42
C ALA A 114 5.12 14.29 -26.21
N LYS A 115 5.76 14.55 -25.07
CA LYS A 115 7.06 13.97 -24.67
C LYS A 115 6.93 12.70 -23.83
N GLN A 116 5.71 12.34 -23.44
CA GLN A 116 5.44 11.11 -22.71
C GLN A 116 5.41 9.91 -23.66
N ASN A 117 5.64 8.71 -23.13
CA ASN A 117 5.36 7.48 -23.86
C ASN A 117 3.87 7.48 -24.31
N PRO A 118 3.52 7.05 -25.55
CA PRO A 118 2.15 7.13 -26.06
C PRO A 118 1.08 6.51 -25.16
N GLU A 119 1.41 5.40 -24.47
CA GLU A 119 0.47 4.78 -23.52
C GLU A 119 0.28 5.64 -22.29
N ALA A 120 1.38 6.10 -21.68
CA ALA A 120 1.34 6.98 -20.52
C ALA A 120 0.57 8.27 -20.82
N ALA A 121 0.79 8.87 -22.01
CA ALA A 121 0.06 10.05 -22.45
C ALA A 121 -1.46 9.81 -22.55
N ARG A 122 -1.88 8.62 -23.02
CA ARG A 122 -3.30 8.27 -23.09
C ARG A 122 -3.92 8.15 -21.70
N GLN A 123 -3.28 7.40 -20.80
CA GLN A 123 -3.76 7.22 -19.43
C GLN A 123 -3.79 8.54 -18.66
N MET A 124 -2.74 9.36 -18.78
CA MET A 124 -2.66 10.64 -18.08
C MET A 124 -3.69 11.66 -18.57
N LYS A 125 -4.10 11.62 -19.85
CA LYS A 125 -5.23 12.43 -20.34
C LYS A 125 -6.56 12.03 -19.71
N ILE A 126 -6.79 10.73 -19.51
CA ILE A 126 -7.99 10.22 -18.82
C ILE A 126 -7.93 10.66 -17.36
N ALA A 127 -6.81 10.43 -16.67
CA ALA A 127 -6.62 10.82 -15.29
C ALA A 127 -6.80 12.33 -15.06
N ALA A 128 -6.29 13.17 -15.97
CA ALA A 128 -6.49 14.62 -15.93
C ALA A 128 -7.98 15.00 -16.09
N LYS A 129 -8.67 14.39 -17.07
CA LYS A 129 -10.10 14.63 -17.32
C LYS A 129 -10.97 14.23 -16.13
N GLU A 130 -10.65 13.11 -15.49
CA GLU A 130 -11.41 12.55 -14.37
C GLU A 130 -10.94 13.07 -13.01
N ASN A 131 -9.92 13.93 -12.98
CA ASN A 131 -9.25 14.39 -11.77
C ASN A 131 -8.88 13.23 -10.81
N GLN A 132 -8.34 12.16 -11.40
CA GLN A 132 -7.97 10.95 -10.66
C GLN A 132 -6.79 11.23 -9.71
N SER A 133 -6.73 10.54 -8.57
CA SER A 133 -5.61 10.67 -7.64
C SER A 133 -4.36 9.99 -8.20
N CYS A 134 -3.19 10.61 -8.06
CA CYS A 134 -1.93 10.06 -8.57
C CYS A 134 -1.63 8.67 -7.98
N ILE A 135 -1.97 8.48 -6.70
CA ILE A 135 -1.72 7.24 -5.95
C ILE A 135 -2.66 6.07 -6.34
N ASP A 136 -3.68 6.31 -7.17
CA ASP A 136 -4.53 5.24 -7.68
C ASP A 136 -3.75 4.30 -8.60
N CYS A 137 -2.77 4.84 -9.34
CA CYS A 137 -1.89 4.08 -10.23
C CYS A 137 -0.43 4.08 -9.76
N HIS A 138 0.10 5.22 -9.30
CA HIS A 138 1.52 5.35 -8.95
C HIS A 138 1.80 4.91 -7.52
N LYS A 139 1.65 3.61 -7.22
CA LYS A 139 2.05 3.03 -5.93
C LYS A 139 3.50 2.56 -5.99
N GLY A 140 4.21 2.63 -4.85
CA GLY A 140 5.61 2.21 -4.77
C GLY A 140 6.61 3.14 -5.48
N ILE A 141 6.34 4.46 -5.47
CA ILE A 141 7.14 5.47 -6.21
C ILE A 141 8.54 5.62 -5.61
N ALA A 142 8.61 5.80 -4.30
CA ALA A 142 9.86 6.05 -3.56
C ALA A 142 10.21 4.93 -2.58
N HIS A 143 9.24 4.08 -2.28
CA HIS A 143 9.35 3.00 -1.30
C HIS A 143 8.94 1.69 -1.97
N GLN A 144 9.52 0.59 -1.49
CA GLN A 144 9.22 -0.74 -2.00
C GLN A 144 7.72 -1.01 -1.84
N LEU A 145 7.09 -1.41 -2.94
CA LEU A 145 5.68 -1.80 -2.96
C LEU A 145 5.51 -3.05 -2.08
N PRO A 146 4.62 -3.02 -1.07
CA PRO A 146 4.34 -4.20 -0.26
C PRO A 146 3.74 -5.33 -1.09
N ASP A 147 3.87 -6.57 -0.60
CA ASP A 147 3.12 -7.69 -1.16
C ASP A 147 1.63 -7.49 -0.86
N MET A 148 0.91 -6.94 -1.84
CA MET A 148 -0.54 -6.71 -1.77
C MET A 148 -1.36 -8.01 -1.73
N SER A 149 -0.75 -9.18 -1.97
CA SER A 149 -1.42 -10.48 -1.84
C SER A 149 -1.32 -11.08 -0.44
N SER A 150 -0.43 -10.55 0.41
CA SER A 150 -0.18 -11.09 1.76
C SER A 150 -1.40 -11.07 2.67
N GLY A 151 -2.21 -9.99 2.60
CA GLY A 151 -3.45 -9.88 3.37
C GLY A 151 -4.47 -10.96 3.02
N PHE A 152 -4.70 -11.20 1.72
CA PHE A 152 -5.59 -12.26 1.24
C PHE A 152 -5.08 -13.65 1.60
N ARG A 153 -3.77 -13.89 1.52
CA ARG A 153 -3.18 -15.18 1.91
C ARG A 153 -3.41 -15.47 3.40
N LYS A 154 -3.14 -14.51 4.28
CA LYS A 154 -3.34 -14.67 5.71
C LYS A 154 -4.81 -14.89 6.07
N GLN A 155 -5.72 -14.11 5.48
CA GLN A 155 -7.16 -14.31 5.66
C GLN A 155 -7.63 -15.68 5.17
N PHE A 156 -7.07 -16.16 4.05
CA PHE A 156 -7.36 -17.48 3.52
C PHE A 156 -6.82 -18.61 4.41
N ASP A 157 -5.63 -18.44 5.00
CA ASP A 157 -5.06 -19.37 5.98
C ASP A 157 -5.89 -19.43 7.27
N GLU A 158 -6.33 -18.28 7.79
CA GLU A 158 -7.25 -18.17 8.92
C GLU A 158 -8.61 -18.83 8.61
N LEU A 159 -9.15 -18.60 7.41
CA LEU A 159 -10.38 -19.24 6.94
C LEU A 159 -10.23 -20.77 6.90
N ARG A 160 -9.13 -21.28 6.33
CA ARG A 160 -8.82 -22.73 6.33
C ARG A 160 -8.71 -23.31 7.73
N ALA A 161 -8.05 -22.61 8.66
CA ALA A 161 -7.95 -23.04 10.04
C ALA A 161 -9.33 -23.10 10.72
N SER A 162 -10.16 -22.08 10.53
CA SER A 162 -11.52 -22.03 11.10
C SER A 162 -12.47 -23.08 10.51
N ALA A 163 -12.34 -23.39 9.22
CA ALA A 163 -13.17 -24.40 8.55
C ALA A 163 -12.91 -25.82 9.06
N SER A 164 -11.72 -26.09 9.61
CA SER A 164 -11.41 -27.40 10.21
C SER A 164 -12.23 -27.69 11.48
N THR A 165 -12.78 -26.66 12.13
CA THR A 165 -13.56 -26.77 13.37
C THR A 165 -15.06 -26.49 13.21
N HIS A 166 -15.52 -26.12 12.00
CA HIS A 166 -16.92 -25.79 11.69
C HIS A 166 -17.39 -26.57 10.45
N ASN A 167 -17.40 -27.90 10.54
CA ASN A 167 -17.73 -28.82 9.44
C ASN A 167 -19.03 -29.61 9.68
N ASP A 168 -19.87 -29.15 10.59
CA ASP A 168 -21.07 -29.81 11.10
C ASP A 168 -22.38 -29.30 10.46
N GLY A 169 -22.30 -28.42 9.46
CA GLY A 169 -23.46 -27.92 8.73
C GLY A 169 -23.90 -28.82 7.56
N ASP A 170 -25.21 -28.84 7.28
CA ASP A 170 -25.81 -29.57 6.15
C ASP A 170 -25.41 -29.00 4.77
N THR A 171 -24.89 -27.77 4.75
CA THR A 171 -24.40 -27.09 3.54
C THR A 171 -23.00 -26.56 3.81
N LEU A 172 -22.02 -27.06 3.06
CA LEU A 172 -20.62 -26.69 3.13
C LEU A 172 -20.17 -26.07 1.81
N TYR A 173 -19.12 -25.26 1.86
CA TYR A 173 -18.49 -24.69 0.68
C TYR A 173 -17.04 -25.16 0.58
N SER A 174 -16.61 -25.58 -0.62
CA SER A 174 -15.23 -25.97 -0.85
C SER A 174 -14.29 -24.76 -0.77
N LEU A 175 -13.26 -24.82 0.07
CA LEU A 175 -12.22 -23.77 0.10
C LEU A 175 -11.20 -23.91 -1.02
N ASP A 176 -10.96 -25.16 -1.44
CA ASP A 176 -9.96 -25.53 -2.44
C ASP A 176 -10.59 -26.41 -3.51
N ILE A 177 -9.83 -26.67 -4.58
CA ILE A 177 -10.20 -27.72 -5.53
C ILE A 177 -10.20 -29.07 -4.81
N LYS A 178 -11.33 -29.76 -4.81
CA LYS A 178 -11.46 -31.12 -4.24
C LYS A 178 -11.79 -32.14 -5.34
N PRO A 179 -11.12 -33.29 -5.39
CA PRO A 179 -11.48 -34.34 -6.33
C PRO A 179 -12.87 -34.91 -5.98
N ILE A 180 -13.66 -35.22 -7.02
CA ILE A 180 -14.94 -35.93 -6.92
C ILE A 180 -14.74 -37.33 -7.50
N TYR A 181 -15.28 -38.33 -6.82
CA TYR A 181 -15.23 -39.73 -7.24
C TYR A 181 -16.64 -40.19 -7.63
N ALA A 182 -16.76 -40.96 -8.71
CA ALA A 182 -18.06 -41.41 -9.21
C ALA A 182 -18.68 -42.48 -8.30
N ALA A 183 -17.85 -43.35 -7.73
CA ALA A 183 -18.27 -44.38 -6.79
C ALA A 183 -17.35 -44.45 -5.55
N LYS A 184 -17.91 -45.00 -4.47
CA LYS A 184 -17.17 -45.26 -3.22
C LYS A 184 -16.10 -46.31 -3.49
N GLY A 185 -14.82 -45.92 -3.36
CA GLY A 185 -13.67 -46.81 -3.55
C GLY A 185 -12.92 -46.61 -4.86
N ASP A 186 -13.36 -45.70 -5.73
CA ASP A 186 -12.60 -45.32 -6.92
C ASP A 186 -11.27 -44.68 -6.53
N LYS A 187 -10.21 -45.03 -7.26
CA LYS A 187 -8.87 -44.47 -7.07
C LYS A 187 -8.62 -43.24 -7.94
N GLU A 188 -9.33 -43.14 -9.05
CA GLU A 188 -9.21 -42.04 -10.01
C GLU A 188 -10.39 -41.06 -9.84
N PRO A 189 -10.11 -39.73 -9.80
CA PRO A 189 -11.16 -38.74 -9.71
C PRO A 189 -11.96 -38.67 -11.02
N ALA A 190 -13.29 -38.67 -10.90
CA ALA A 190 -14.22 -38.47 -12.01
C ALA A 190 -14.43 -36.98 -12.33
N GLY A 191 -14.00 -36.08 -11.45
CA GLY A 191 -14.08 -34.64 -11.64
C GLY A 191 -13.48 -33.85 -10.48
N SER A 192 -13.73 -32.54 -10.48
CA SER A 192 -13.23 -31.62 -9.47
C SER A 192 -14.32 -30.64 -9.03
N LEU A 193 -14.53 -30.52 -7.71
CA LEU A 193 -15.22 -29.41 -7.08
C LEU A 193 -14.30 -28.20 -7.10
N LEU A 194 -14.73 -27.10 -7.71
CA LEU A 194 -13.97 -25.84 -7.73
C LEU A 194 -14.09 -25.12 -6.38
N PRO A 195 -13.22 -24.17 -6.03
CA PRO A 195 -13.38 -23.35 -4.83
C PRO A 195 -14.74 -22.62 -4.83
N ALA A 196 -15.29 -22.38 -3.65
CA ALA A 196 -16.61 -21.81 -3.38
C ALA A 196 -17.80 -22.59 -3.97
N SER A 197 -17.61 -23.87 -4.32
CA SER A 197 -18.73 -24.74 -4.72
C SER A 197 -19.52 -25.17 -3.48
N GLU A 198 -20.83 -25.00 -3.55
CA GLU A 198 -21.76 -25.49 -2.52
C GLU A 198 -21.86 -27.02 -2.58
N VAL A 199 -21.78 -27.67 -1.43
CA VAL A 199 -21.93 -29.11 -1.24
C VAL A 199 -22.91 -29.35 -0.11
N LYS A 200 -23.94 -30.16 -0.39
CA LYS A 200 -24.84 -30.69 0.64
C LYS A 200 -24.33 -32.05 1.07
N VAL A 201 -24.06 -32.20 2.37
CA VAL A 201 -23.43 -33.38 2.98
C VAL A 201 -24.44 -34.21 3.77
#